data_AF-A0A4Q5YJN0-F1
#
_entry.id   AF-A0A4Q5YJN0-F1
#
_cell.length_a   1.000
_cell.length_b   1.000
_cell.length_c   1.000
_cell.angle_alpha   90.00
_cell.angle_beta   90.00
_cell.angle_gamma   90.00
#
_symmetry.space_group_name_H-M   'P 1'
#
loop_
_entity.id
_entity.type
_entity.pdbx_description
1 polymer ?
#
loop_
_entity_poly.entity_id
_entity_poly.type
_entity_poly.pdbx_seq_one_letter_code
_entity_poly.pdbx_strand_id
1 'polypeptide(L)'
;VFTPAGVKNILMGGNTLADRKPGEVQYTGTATGGPDPYAYNIARMDAHGGWIANATDLVRLMVRIDGFGAKADILKPASIGLMTAVPALSNPSNYACGWGVNSSGHWWHAGSLPGSTTDWVRTSTGFNWAILANTRVGNNDVNDLDAIVWSAINANAQWQDIDQF
;
A
#
# COMPACT_ATOMS: atom_id res chain seq x y z
N VAL A 1 -6.88 14.37 4.95
CA VAL A 1 -7.07 13.14 4.14
C VAL A 1 -7.73 12.03 4.96
N PHE A 2 -7.22 11.68 6.14
CA PHE A 2 -7.68 10.50 6.89
C PHE A 2 -9.08 10.62 7.54
N THR A 3 -9.43 11.77 8.14
CA THR A 3 -10.72 11.93 8.83
C THR A 3 -11.93 11.66 7.92
N PRO A 4 -12.01 12.22 6.69
CA PRO A 4 -13.10 11.90 5.77
C PRO A 4 -13.15 10.42 5.33
N ALA A 5 -12.03 9.70 5.40
CA ALA A 5 -11.96 8.27 5.09
C ALA A 5 -12.25 7.37 6.31
N GLY A 6 -12.49 7.93 7.50
CA GLY A 6 -12.68 7.16 8.73
C GLY A 6 -11.42 6.45 9.23
N VAL A 7 -10.25 6.82 8.70
CA VAL A 7 -8.95 6.25 9.05
C VAL A 7 -8.48 6.81 10.39
N LYS A 8 -7.97 5.94 11.27
CA LYS A 8 -7.54 6.31 12.62
C LYS A 8 -6.06 6.03 12.91
N ASN A 9 -5.46 5.05 12.24
CA ASN A 9 -4.14 4.53 12.58
C ASN A 9 -3.15 4.65 11.41
N ILE A 10 -3.18 5.79 10.70
CA ILE A 10 -2.10 6.19 9.80
C ILE A 10 -1.35 7.35 10.45
N LEU A 11 -0.09 7.11 10.81
CA LEU A 11 0.72 7.98 11.66
C LEU A 11 2.13 8.14 11.10
N MET A 12 2.83 9.19 11.50
CA MET A 12 4.26 9.32 11.26
C MET A 12 5.07 8.33 12.12
N GLY A 13 5.95 7.57 11.47
CA GLY A 13 6.84 6.61 12.09
C GLY A 13 7.96 7.27 12.92
N GLY A 14 8.49 6.50 13.87
CA GLY A 14 9.67 6.84 14.66
C GLY A 14 10.97 6.35 14.04
N ASN A 15 12.12 6.79 14.55
CA ASN A 15 13.43 6.45 13.97
C ASN A 15 14.01 5.16 14.56
N THR A 16 13.71 4.87 15.82
CA THR A 16 14.32 3.77 16.58
C THR A 16 13.28 2.79 17.09
N LEU A 17 13.73 1.61 17.54
CA LEU A 17 12.86 0.62 18.19
C LEU A 17 12.08 1.20 19.38
N ALA A 18 12.66 2.16 20.10
CA ALA A 18 12.03 2.81 21.24
C ALA A 18 10.96 3.85 20.85
N ASP A 19 10.98 4.34 19.61
CA ASP A 19 10.04 5.36 19.11
C ASP A 19 8.71 4.80 18.58
N ARG A 20 8.57 3.46 18.63
CA ARG A 20 7.39 2.72 18.17
C ARG A 20 6.11 3.26 18.80
N LYS A 21 5.05 3.29 17.99
CA LYS A 21 3.71 3.66 18.44
C LYS A 21 3.03 2.45 19.11
N PRO A 22 2.02 2.70 19.97
CA PRO A 22 1.22 1.63 20.54
C PRO A 22 0.66 0.70 19.44
N GLY A 23 0.93 -0.60 19.55
CA GLY A 23 0.48 -1.61 18.58
C GLY A 23 1.30 -1.71 17.29
N GLU A 24 2.30 -0.87 17.08
CA GLU A 24 3.26 -1.05 15.98
C GLU A 24 4.08 -2.32 16.21
N VAL A 25 4.38 -3.09 15.17
CA VAL A 25 5.18 -4.32 15.24
C VAL A 25 6.67 -4.02 15.42
N GLN A 26 7.46 -5.01 15.82
CA GLN A 26 8.92 -4.92 15.74
C GLN A 26 9.37 -5.31 14.34
N TYR A 27 10.18 -4.47 13.71
CA TYR A 27 10.78 -4.75 12.41
C TYR A 27 12.04 -5.59 12.55
N THR A 28 12.22 -6.55 11.64
CA THR A 28 13.33 -7.51 11.65
C THR A 28 14.14 -7.41 10.36
N GLY A 29 15.45 -7.15 10.50
CA GLY A 29 16.37 -7.07 9.38
C GLY A 29 16.78 -8.44 8.89
N THR A 30 17.18 -8.52 7.61
CA THR A 30 17.75 -9.73 7.02
C THR A 30 19.05 -9.39 6.29
N ALA A 31 19.89 -10.40 6.04
CA ALA A 31 21.16 -10.19 5.35
C ALA A 31 20.98 -9.52 3.97
N THR A 32 19.95 -9.92 3.22
CA THR A 32 19.70 -9.47 1.85
C THR A 32 18.69 -8.31 1.77
N GLY A 33 17.76 -8.23 2.72
CA GLY A 33 16.74 -7.20 2.77
C GLY A 33 17.11 -5.95 3.56
N GLY A 34 18.32 -5.90 4.12
CA GLY A 34 18.81 -4.83 4.97
C GLY A 34 18.86 -5.30 6.44
N PRO A 35 20.07 -5.39 7.03
CA PRO A 35 20.23 -5.99 8.35
C PRO A 35 19.77 -5.07 9.50
N ASP A 36 19.66 -3.76 9.25
CA ASP A 36 19.28 -2.77 10.26
C ASP A 36 17.97 -2.05 9.86
N PRO A 37 16.82 -2.46 10.43
CA PRO A 37 15.53 -1.80 10.23
C PRO A 37 15.45 -0.36 10.76
N TYR A 38 16.36 0.05 11.62
CA TYR A 38 16.31 1.34 12.32
C TYR A 38 17.45 2.28 11.88
N ALA A 39 18.12 1.97 10.77
CA ALA A 39 19.21 2.77 10.22
C ALA A 39 18.77 4.12 9.61
N TYR A 40 17.48 4.28 9.28
CA TYR A 40 16.98 5.46 8.57
C TYR A 40 16.33 6.48 9.51
N ASN A 41 16.41 7.74 9.12
CA ASN A 41 15.65 8.83 9.76
C ASN A 41 14.22 8.87 9.19
N ILE A 42 13.40 7.91 9.62
CA ILE A 42 11.99 7.74 9.21
C ILE A 42 11.18 9.02 9.43
N ALA A 43 11.42 9.76 10.50
CA ALA A 43 10.73 11.03 10.78
C ALA A 43 10.99 12.11 9.71
N ARG A 44 12.04 11.97 8.90
CA ARG A 44 12.36 12.84 7.75
C ARG A 44 11.83 12.31 6.42
N MET A 45 11.03 11.24 6.45
CA MET A 45 10.43 10.60 5.28
C MET A 45 8.92 10.85 5.15
N ASP A 46 8.41 11.91 5.78
CA ASP A 46 7.00 12.32 5.79
C ASP A 46 6.35 12.41 4.40
N ALA A 47 7.10 12.80 3.38
CA ALA A 47 6.56 12.90 2.02
C ALA A 47 6.61 11.61 1.19
N HIS A 48 7.39 10.59 1.58
CA HIS A 48 7.77 9.52 0.64
C HIS A 48 7.92 8.11 1.21
N GLY A 49 7.75 7.88 2.52
CA GLY A 49 7.82 6.51 3.06
C GLY A 49 7.88 6.38 4.58
N GLY A 50 7.75 7.47 5.31
CA GLY A 50 7.87 7.50 6.77
C GLY A 50 6.56 7.27 7.53
N TRP A 51 5.49 6.84 6.85
CA TRP A 51 4.20 6.60 7.47
C TRP A 51 4.05 5.14 7.88
N ILE A 52 3.46 4.92 9.06
CA ILE A 52 3.02 3.61 9.53
C ILE A 52 1.51 3.51 9.40
N ALA A 53 1.02 2.31 9.08
CA ALA A 53 -0.40 2.02 8.93
C ALA A 53 -0.68 0.55 9.29
N ASN A 54 -1.94 0.23 9.61
CA ASN A 54 -2.43 -1.15 9.57
C ASN A 54 -3.15 -1.42 8.25
N ALA A 55 -3.26 -2.70 7.86
CA ALA A 55 -3.87 -3.10 6.60
C ALA A 55 -5.34 -2.66 6.47
N THR A 56 -6.11 -2.72 7.58
CA THR A 56 -7.51 -2.31 7.61
C THR A 56 -7.67 -0.82 7.24
N ASP A 57 -6.84 0.07 7.80
CA ASP A 57 -6.90 1.50 7.52
C ASP A 57 -6.37 1.85 6.13
N LEU A 58 -5.41 1.08 5.59
CA LEU A 58 -5.00 1.23 4.19
C LEU A 58 -6.13 0.86 3.22
N VAL A 59 -6.80 -0.27 3.42
CA VAL A 59 -7.93 -0.65 2.55
C VAL A 59 -9.13 0.27 2.78
N ARG A 60 -9.37 0.74 4.02
CA ARG A 60 -10.39 1.76 4.33
C ARG A 60 -10.10 3.09 3.62
N LEU A 61 -8.84 3.47 3.47
CA LEU A 61 -8.47 4.61 2.62
C LEU A 61 -8.69 4.29 1.14
N MET A 62 -8.28 3.10 0.69
CA MET A 62 -8.37 2.68 -0.71
C MET A 62 -9.80 2.75 -1.24
N VAL A 63 -10.79 2.22 -0.49
CA VAL A 63 -12.21 2.27 -0.87
C VAL A 63 -12.79 3.69 -0.96
N ARG A 64 -12.05 4.71 -0.53
CA ARG A 64 -12.44 6.12 -0.59
C ARG A 64 -11.73 6.88 -1.70
N ILE A 65 -10.84 6.23 -2.44
CA ILE A 65 -10.11 6.84 -3.55
C ILE A 65 -10.18 5.97 -4.81
N ASP A 66 -10.87 4.83 -4.79
CA ASP A 66 -10.72 3.77 -5.79
C ASP A 66 -11.53 3.96 -7.08
N GLY A 67 -12.39 4.98 -7.11
CA GLY A 67 -13.23 5.27 -8.25
C GLY A 67 -14.42 4.32 -8.38
N PHE A 68 -14.67 3.45 -7.39
CA PHE A 68 -15.83 2.56 -7.39
C PHE A 68 -17.05 3.18 -6.71
N GLY A 69 -18.23 2.63 -6.99
CA GLY A 69 -19.50 3.14 -6.47
C GLY A 69 -19.88 2.65 -5.07
N ALA A 70 -19.12 1.70 -4.49
CA ALA A 70 -19.48 1.05 -3.23
C ALA A 70 -19.39 2.00 -2.02
N LYS A 71 -18.42 2.92 -2.03
CA LYS A 71 -18.25 3.97 -1.02
C LYS A 71 -17.98 5.28 -1.74
N ALA A 72 -18.53 6.38 -1.23
CA ALA A 72 -18.29 7.69 -1.81
C ALA A 72 -16.81 8.07 -1.69
N ASP A 73 -16.19 8.39 -2.83
CA ASP A 73 -14.81 8.85 -2.90
C ASP A 73 -14.61 10.23 -2.28
N ILE A 74 -13.44 10.45 -1.67
CA ILE A 74 -13.01 11.77 -1.18
C ILE A 74 -12.41 12.64 -2.29
N LEU A 75 -12.03 12.02 -3.41
CA LEU A 75 -11.52 12.69 -4.60
C LEU A 75 -12.62 12.81 -5.66
N LYS A 76 -12.55 13.87 -6.47
CA LYS A 76 -13.42 14.00 -7.64
C LYS A 76 -13.02 12.96 -8.69
N PRO A 77 -13.95 12.47 -9.53
CA PRO A 77 -13.61 11.56 -10.63
C PRO A 77 -12.49 12.09 -11.54
N ALA A 78 -12.48 13.38 -11.86
CA ALA A 78 -11.41 14.01 -12.64
C ALA A 78 -10.04 13.98 -11.93
N SER A 79 -10.02 14.06 -10.60
CA SER A 79 -8.79 13.96 -9.82
C SER A 79 -8.25 12.53 -9.78
N ILE A 80 -9.13 11.53 -9.67
CA ILE A 80 -8.75 10.11 -9.77
C ILE A 80 -8.20 9.83 -11.18
N GLY A 81 -8.88 10.30 -12.22
CA GLY A 81 -8.41 10.17 -13.60
C GLY A 81 -7.03 10.77 -13.82
N LEU A 82 -6.74 11.94 -13.24
CA LEU A 82 -5.38 12.52 -13.26
C LEU A 82 -4.38 11.68 -12.46
N MET A 83 -4.76 11.24 -11.27
CA MET A 83 -3.90 10.46 -10.37
C MET A 83 -3.41 9.15 -11.00
N THR A 84 -4.22 8.56 -11.88
CA THR A 84 -3.94 7.30 -12.58
C THR A 84 -3.50 7.46 -14.02
N ALA A 85 -3.36 8.69 -14.52
CA ALA A 85 -2.92 8.93 -15.89
C ALA A 85 -1.42 8.69 -16.02
N VAL A 86 -1.04 7.57 -16.66
CA VAL A 86 0.36 7.29 -16.98
C VAL A 86 0.83 8.28 -18.07
N PRO A 87 1.94 8.99 -17.87
CA PRO A 87 2.45 9.93 -18.86
C PRO A 87 2.89 9.21 -20.15
N ALA A 88 2.62 9.82 -21.30
CA ALA A 88 3.07 9.33 -22.60
C ALA A 88 4.59 9.61 -22.77
N LEU A 89 5.41 8.68 -22.27
CA LEU A 89 6.86 8.71 -22.39
C LEU A 89 7.33 7.77 -23.51
N SER A 90 8.49 8.05 -24.10
CA SER A 90 9.11 7.18 -25.11
C SER A 90 9.44 5.79 -24.58
N ASN A 91 9.74 5.69 -23.28
CA ASN A 91 9.80 4.44 -22.54
C ASN A 91 8.72 4.45 -21.46
N PRO A 92 7.63 3.65 -21.61
CA PRO A 92 6.54 3.63 -20.65
C PRO A 92 7.00 3.24 -19.24
N SER A 93 6.82 4.13 -18.26
CA SER A 93 7.15 3.86 -16.86
C SER A 93 6.12 2.98 -16.14
N ASN A 94 4.91 2.88 -16.70
CA ASN A 94 3.73 2.34 -16.02
C ASN A 94 3.54 2.94 -14.62
N TYR A 95 3.86 4.23 -14.45
CA TYR A 95 3.81 4.92 -13.17
C TYR A 95 3.25 6.34 -13.33
N ALA A 96 2.26 6.66 -12.52
CA ALA A 96 1.51 7.92 -12.53
C ALA A 96 1.80 8.74 -11.25
N CYS A 97 0.80 9.40 -10.66
CA CYS A 97 0.95 10.22 -9.47
C CYS A 97 1.02 9.37 -8.20
N GLY A 98 2.14 8.66 -8.01
CA GLY A 98 2.37 7.81 -6.84
C GLY A 98 1.87 6.37 -6.99
N TRP A 99 1.37 6.00 -8.17
CA TRP A 99 0.83 4.67 -8.43
C TRP A 99 1.52 4.05 -9.64
N GLY A 100 1.95 2.80 -9.51
CA GLY A 100 2.11 1.92 -10.67
C GLY A 100 0.74 1.71 -11.30
N VAL A 101 0.62 1.76 -12.63
CA VAL A 101 -0.63 1.55 -13.36
C VAL A 101 -0.33 0.77 -14.63
N ASN A 102 -1.02 -0.35 -14.83
CA ASN A 102 -0.84 -1.21 -16.00
C ASN A 102 -1.97 -1.05 -17.03
N SER A 103 -1.79 -1.65 -18.20
CA SER A 103 -2.76 -1.61 -19.31
C SER A 103 -4.11 -2.27 -19.00
N SER A 104 -4.18 -3.11 -17.96
CA SER A 104 -5.42 -3.73 -17.49
C SER A 104 -6.19 -2.81 -16.52
N GLY A 105 -5.68 -1.61 -16.23
CA GLY A 105 -6.29 -0.66 -15.30
C GLY A 105 -6.14 -1.06 -13.84
N HIS A 106 -5.18 -1.95 -13.53
CA HIS A 106 -4.76 -2.18 -12.15
C HIS A 106 -3.78 -1.08 -11.75
N TRP A 107 -3.85 -0.68 -10.48
CA TRP A 107 -2.88 0.22 -9.88
C TRP A 107 -2.28 -0.38 -8.61
N TRP A 108 -1.05 0.00 -8.28
CA TRP A 108 -0.42 -0.50 -7.07
C TRP A 108 0.66 0.46 -6.57
N HIS A 109 1.00 0.32 -5.30
CA HIS A 109 2.18 0.93 -4.73
C HIS A 109 2.83 -0.04 -3.74
N ALA A 110 4.14 -0.23 -3.88
CA ALA A 110 4.91 -1.12 -3.03
C ALA A 110 5.78 -0.32 -2.06
N GLY A 111 6.05 -0.90 -0.90
CA GLY A 111 6.95 -0.35 0.10
C GLY A 111 8.09 -1.31 0.38
N SER A 112 9.29 -0.76 0.53
CA SER A 112 10.52 -1.55 0.68
C SER A 112 11.53 -0.78 1.52
N LEU A 113 11.48 -0.96 2.83
CA LEU A 113 12.48 -0.50 3.80
C LEU A 113 13.11 -1.71 4.48
N PRO A 114 14.34 -1.64 5.03
CA PRO A 114 14.83 -2.71 5.88
C PRO A 114 13.84 -3.03 7.00
N GLY A 115 13.49 -4.31 7.10
CA GLY A 115 12.47 -4.76 8.03
C GLY A 115 11.02 -4.45 7.67
N SER A 116 10.71 -4.00 6.45
CA SER A 116 9.33 -3.82 6.00
C SER A 116 9.16 -4.02 4.49
N THR A 117 8.26 -4.91 4.10
CA THR A 117 7.81 -5.08 2.71
C THR A 117 6.30 -4.93 2.67
N THR A 118 5.79 -4.10 1.77
CA THR A 118 4.35 -3.83 1.65
C THR A 118 3.91 -3.85 0.21
N ASP A 119 2.66 -4.25 -0.01
CA ASP A 119 1.98 -4.19 -1.30
C ASP A 119 0.57 -3.62 -1.11
N TRP A 120 0.16 -2.68 -1.96
CA TRP A 120 -1.13 -2.00 -1.87
C TRP A 120 -1.71 -1.84 -3.28
N VAL A 121 -2.78 -2.57 -3.56
CA VAL A 121 -3.25 -2.79 -4.94
C VAL A 121 -4.74 -2.55 -5.06
N ARG A 122 -5.17 -2.06 -6.22
CA ARG A 122 -6.52 -2.32 -6.71
C ARG A 122 -6.63 -2.74 -8.15
N THR A 123 -7.57 -3.63 -8.38
CA THR A 123 -7.81 -4.24 -9.68
C THR A 123 -8.90 -3.48 -10.42
N SER A 124 -8.95 -3.64 -11.74
CA SER A 124 -10.08 -3.13 -12.52
C SER A 124 -11.36 -3.95 -12.32
N THR A 125 -11.26 -5.09 -11.64
CA THR A 125 -12.37 -6.02 -11.35
C THR A 125 -13.03 -5.79 -9.99
N GLY A 126 -12.66 -4.74 -9.25
CA GLY A 126 -13.35 -4.37 -8.01
C GLY A 126 -12.67 -4.83 -6.72
N PHE A 127 -11.46 -5.40 -6.78
CA PHE A 127 -10.72 -5.82 -5.59
C PHE A 127 -9.72 -4.76 -5.14
N ASN A 128 -9.65 -4.57 -3.83
CA ASN A 128 -8.64 -3.76 -3.14
C ASN A 128 -7.96 -4.63 -2.07
N TRP A 129 -6.64 -4.60 -1.96
CA TRP A 129 -5.94 -5.22 -0.82
C TRP A 129 -4.71 -4.44 -0.40
N ALA A 130 -4.31 -4.66 0.85
CA ALA A 130 -3.02 -4.25 1.39
C ALA A 130 -2.39 -5.43 2.14
N ILE A 131 -1.12 -5.73 1.86
CA ILE A 131 -0.33 -6.75 2.53
C ILE A 131 0.88 -6.07 3.17
N LEU A 132 1.11 -6.33 4.45
CA LEU A 132 2.19 -5.73 5.22
C LEU A 132 3.00 -6.84 5.90
N ALA A 133 4.32 -6.84 5.71
CA ALA A 133 5.25 -7.73 6.39
C ALA A 133 6.28 -6.91 7.17
N ASN A 134 6.58 -7.32 8.41
CA ASN A 134 7.58 -6.68 9.29
C ASN A 134 9.01 -7.21 9.06
N THR A 135 9.27 -7.68 7.85
CA THR A 135 10.56 -8.17 7.41
C THR A 135 10.65 -7.91 5.91
N ARG A 136 11.81 -7.45 5.47
CA ARG A 136 12.19 -7.45 4.07
C ARG A 136 13.21 -8.55 3.87
N VAL A 137 12.94 -9.47 2.94
CA VAL A 137 13.91 -10.51 2.56
C VAL A 137 14.68 -10.10 1.31
N GLY A 138 14.17 -9.14 0.53
CA GLY A 138 14.75 -8.69 -0.72
C GLY A 138 14.39 -9.59 -1.91
N ASN A 139 14.91 -9.24 -3.09
CA ASN A 139 14.60 -9.90 -4.37
C ASN A 139 13.15 -9.68 -4.84
N ASN A 140 12.33 -10.75 -4.87
CA ASN A 140 10.98 -10.78 -5.43
C ASN A 140 9.88 -10.73 -4.36
N ASP A 141 10.19 -10.37 -3.12
CA ASP A 141 9.28 -10.46 -1.99
C ASP A 141 7.94 -9.73 -2.19
N VAL A 142 7.95 -8.54 -2.78
CA VAL A 142 6.70 -7.84 -3.14
C VAL A 142 5.85 -8.66 -4.13
N ASN A 143 6.47 -9.25 -5.16
CA ASN A 143 5.75 -10.06 -6.14
C ASN A 143 5.21 -11.35 -5.52
N ASP A 144 5.95 -11.96 -4.59
CA ASP A 144 5.50 -13.14 -3.87
C ASP A 144 4.29 -12.82 -2.98
N LEU A 145 4.25 -11.65 -2.34
CA LEU A 145 3.09 -11.18 -1.58
C LEU A 145 1.88 -10.93 -2.49
N ASP A 146 2.06 -10.20 -3.58
CA ASP A 146 1.01 -9.90 -4.57
C ASP A 146 0.38 -11.20 -5.12
N ALA A 147 1.22 -12.19 -5.44
CA ALA A 147 0.80 -13.48 -5.96
C ALA A 147 -0.14 -14.26 -5.02
N ILE A 148 -0.09 -14.04 -3.70
CA ILE A 148 -0.98 -14.72 -2.74
C ILE A 148 -2.44 -14.33 -3.02
N VAL A 149 -2.73 -13.04 -3.18
CA VAL A 149 -4.09 -12.56 -3.38
C VAL A 149 -4.58 -12.89 -4.78
N TRP A 150 -3.72 -12.73 -5.79
CA TRP A 150 -4.04 -13.16 -7.15
C TRP A 150 -4.38 -14.64 -7.24
N SER A 151 -3.65 -15.51 -6.53
CA SER A 151 -3.94 -16.94 -6.48
C SER A 151 -5.33 -17.21 -5.90
N ALA A 152 -5.71 -16.49 -4.84
CA ALA A 152 -7.05 -16.61 -4.25
C ALA A 152 -8.16 -16.11 -5.19
N ILE A 153 -7.94 -14.99 -5.87
CA ILE A 153 -8.87 -14.45 -6.88
C ILE A 153 -9.06 -15.44 -8.03
N ASN A 154 -7.96 -15.94 -8.60
CA ASN A 154 -7.98 -16.88 -9.73
C ASN A 154 -8.59 -18.25 -9.37
N ALA A 155 -8.50 -18.64 -8.11
CA ALA A 155 -9.13 -19.85 -7.58
C ALA A 155 -10.63 -19.65 -7.24
N ASN A 156 -11.20 -18.46 -7.46
CA ASN A 156 -12.57 -18.09 -7.04
C ASN A 156 -12.81 -18.37 -5.54
N ALA A 157 -11.86 -17.96 -4.70
CA ALA A 157 -11.98 -18.07 -3.25
C ALA A 157 -13.31 -17.47 -2.76
N GLN A 158 -13.86 -18.07 -1.71
CA GLN A 158 -15.09 -17.57 -1.10
C GLN A 158 -14.76 -16.38 -0.20
N TRP A 159 -15.32 -15.22 -0.53
CA TRP A 159 -15.17 -13.99 0.24
C TRP A 159 -16.41 -13.78 1.12
N GLN A 160 -16.22 -13.19 2.30
CA GLN A 160 -17.35 -12.78 3.12
C GLN A 160 -18.05 -11.59 2.49
N ASP A 161 -19.38 -11.64 2.37
CA ASP A 161 -20.21 -10.53 1.91
C ASP A 161 -20.66 -9.70 3.13
N ILE A 162 -19.72 -8.93 3.69
CA ILE A 162 -19.96 -8.05 4.82
C ILE A 162 -19.30 -6.69 4.60
N ASP A 163 -19.98 -5.64 5.03
CA ASP A 163 -19.40 -4.31 5.09
C ASP A 163 -18.48 -4.18 6.32
N GLN A 164 -17.16 -4.19 6.09
CA GLN A 164 -16.19 -4.03 7.17
C GLN A 164 -15.95 -2.55 7.56
N PHE A 165 -16.34 -1.59 6.71
CA PHE A 165 -16.21 -0.14 6.92
C PHE A 165 -16.85 0.71 5.81
#